data_AF-A0A1F5V5D7-F1
#
_entry.id   AF-A0A1F5V5D7-F1
#
_cell.length_a   1.000
_cell.length_b   1.000
_cell.length_c   1.000
_cell.angle_alpha   90.00
_cell.angle_beta   90.00
_cell.angle_gamma   90.00
#
_symmetry.space_group_name_H-M   'P 1'
#
loop_
_entity.id
_entity.type
_entity.pdbx_description
1 polymer ?
#
loop_
_entity_poly.entity_id
_entity_poly.type
_entity_poly.pdbx_seq_one_letter_code
_entity_poly.pdbx_strand_id
1 'polypeptide(L)'
;MNIGYAWGLNWVVLVVIIEMPFAHGRLIALPIYARLNPKSATPVKKKGKGSKRKKTSVAIMVDMLRTVAGWLPTSLFIFCGDGAYAGIAHLLPSNVKMVSRIRCDAALYAPPKKHRKKGKGRPSKKGKRLLSPEKKARRTAGWKLYNVVLYGERVRRLVQQYQVLVYY
;
A
#
# COMPACT_ATOMS: atom_id res chain seq x y z
N MET A 1 -24.18 -6.85 32.31
CA MET A 1 -23.20 -7.08 31.24
C MET A 1 -22.23 -5.91 31.21
N ASN A 2 -21.09 -6.01 31.89
CA ASN A 2 -20.10 -4.92 31.96
C ASN A 2 -19.24 -4.92 30.70
N ILE A 3 -19.33 -3.86 29.90
CA ILE A 3 -18.41 -3.62 28.79
C ILE A 3 -17.15 -3.00 29.39
N GLY A 4 -16.08 -3.80 29.48
CA GLY A 4 -14.75 -3.30 29.82
C GLY A 4 -14.14 -2.56 28.63
N TYR A 5 -13.83 -1.27 28.80
CA TYR A 5 -13.08 -0.50 27.81
C TYR A 5 -11.58 -0.67 28.07
N ALA A 6 -10.89 -1.44 27.21
CA ALA A 6 -9.44 -1.50 27.23
C ALA A 6 -8.83 -0.40 26.36
N TRP A 7 -8.16 0.56 27.00
CA TRP A 7 -7.44 1.65 26.34
C TRP A 7 -6.07 1.14 25.84
N GLY A 8 -6.04 0.52 24.66
CA GLY A 8 -4.79 0.06 24.06
C GLY A 8 -3.99 1.17 23.38
N LEU A 9 -2.68 1.22 23.64
CA LEU A 9 -1.73 2.00 22.83
C LEU A 9 -1.77 1.51 21.38
N ASN A 10 -1.83 2.45 20.44
CA ASN A 10 -1.84 2.15 19.02
C ASN A 10 -0.63 2.83 18.38
N TRP A 11 0.38 2.02 18.03
CA TRP A 11 1.62 2.49 17.43
C TRP A 11 1.63 2.21 15.93
N VAL A 12 2.09 3.19 15.17
CA VAL A 12 2.47 3.02 13.77
C VAL A 12 3.98 2.89 13.74
N VAL A 13 4.47 1.73 13.35
CA VAL A 13 5.91 1.41 13.30
C VAL A 13 6.32 1.17 11.86
N LEU A 14 7.34 1.88 11.41
CA LEU A 14 8.02 1.67 10.14
C LEU A 14 9.29 0.88 10.40
N VAL A 15 9.41 -0.23 9.66
CA VAL A 15 10.48 -1.21 9.81
C VAL A 15 11.21 -1.30 8.48
N VAL A 16 12.54 -1.27 8.52
CA VAL A 16 13.39 -1.54 7.36
C VAL A 16 13.83 -2.99 7.39
N ILE A 17 13.79 -3.65 6.23
CA ILE A 17 14.31 -5.01 6.07
C ILE A 17 15.64 -4.89 5.36
N ILE A 18 16.71 -5.31 6.03
CA ILE A 18 18.08 -5.25 5.51
C ILE A 18 18.80 -6.57 5.75
N GLU A 19 19.66 -6.92 4.82
CA GLU A 19 20.63 -8.00 5.00
C GLU A 19 21.86 -7.42 5.70
N MET A 20 22.19 -7.95 6.87
CA MET A 20 23.37 -7.52 7.61
C MET A 20 24.57 -8.40 7.24
N PRO A 21 25.77 -7.83 7.03
CA PRO A 21 26.97 -8.61 6.68
C PRO A 21 27.29 -9.73 7.67
N PHE A 22 26.99 -9.53 8.96
CA PHE A 22 27.24 -10.50 10.03
C PHE A 22 26.09 -11.50 10.25
N ALA A 23 24.98 -11.37 9.53
CA ALA A 23 23.80 -12.22 9.74
C ALA A 23 23.75 -13.43 8.80
N HIS A 24 24.85 -13.74 8.08
CA HIS A 24 24.99 -14.91 7.21
C HIS A 24 23.81 -15.12 6.24
N GLY A 25 23.42 -14.06 5.52
CA GLY A 25 22.31 -14.10 4.56
C GLY A 25 20.91 -14.01 5.17
N ARG A 26 20.78 -13.78 6.49
CA ARG A 26 19.49 -13.57 7.14
C ARG A 26 19.05 -12.10 7.03
N LEU A 27 17.78 -11.93 6.69
CA LEU A 27 17.13 -10.62 6.69
C LEU A 27 16.75 -10.23 8.13
N ILE A 28 17.09 -9.00 8.51
CA ILE A 28 16.72 -8.42 9.81
C ILE A 28 15.68 -7.32 9.59
N ALA A 29 14.63 -7.36 10.40
CA ALA A 29 13.58 -6.37 10.44
C ALA A 29 13.87 -5.35 11.55
N LEU A 30 14.45 -4.21 11.20
CA LEU A 30 14.85 -3.17 12.16
C LEU A 30 13.80 -2.05 12.21
N PRO A 31 13.14 -1.80 13.37
CA PRO A 31 12.28 -0.65 13.54
C PRO A 31 13.11 0.64 13.48
N ILE A 32 12.82 1.50 12.50
CA ILE A 32 13.57 2.76 12.31
C ILE A 32 12.76 3.99 12.70
N TYR A 33 11.43 3.86 12.78
CA TYR A 33 10.58 4.98 13.15
C TYR A 33 9.27 4.47 13.76
N ALA A 34 8.88 5.02 14.91
CA ALA A 34 7.62 4.72 15.56
C ALA A 34 6.87 6.02 15.91
N ARG A 35 5.55 6.04 15.68
CA ARG A 35 4.67 7.15 16.05
C ARG A 35 3.41 6.64 16.73
N LEU A 36 3.02 7.30 17.81
CA LEU A 36 1.80 6.98 18.54
C LEU A 36 0.56 7.55 17.80
N ASN A 37 -0.47 6.72 17.68
CA ASN A 37 -1.80 7.07 17.15
C ASN A 37 -2.88 6.84 18.23
N PRO A 38 -2.93 7.65 19.29
CA PRO A 38 -3.73 7.38 20.48
C PRO A 38 -5.21 7.34 20.13
N LYS A 39 -5.97 6.28 20.46
CA LYS A 39 -7.43 6.23 20.24
C LYS A 39 -8.10 7.39 21.00
N SER A 40 -9.03 8.13 20.38
CA SER A 40 -9.65 9.26 21.10
C SER A 40 -10.62 8.71 22.15
N ALA A 41 -10.57 9.26 23.35
CA ALA A 41 -11.45 8.85 24.44
C ALA A 41 -12.91 9.21 24.22
N THR A 42 -13.15 10.22 23.41
CA THR A 42 -14.48 10.67 23.02
C THR A 42 -14.70 10.37 21.54
N PRO A 43 -15.89 9.85 21.15
CA PRO A 43 -16.34 9.93 19.77
C PRO A 43 -16.32 11.40 19.39
N VAL A 44 -15.46 11.79 18.45
CA VAL A 44 -15.44 13.17 17.95
C VAL A 44 -16.80 13.41 17.30
N LYS A 45 -17.71 14.07 18.02
CA LYS A 45 -18.95 14.60 17.46
C LYS A 45 -18.52 15.54 16.33
N LYS A 46 -18.71 15.11 15.08
CA LYS A 46 -18.48 15.97 13.90
C LYS A 46 -19.52 17.09 13.90
N LYS A 47 -19.29 18.16 14.66
CA LYS A 47 -20.06 19.40 14.54
C LYS A 47 -19.12 20.58 14.80
N GLY A 48 -18.61 21.18 13.72
CA GLY A 48 -17.84 22.43 13.77
C GLY A 48 -16.81 22.55 12.64
N LYS A 49 -16.90 23.62 11.85
CA LYS A 49 -15.85 24.07 10.91
C LYS A 49 -14.64 24.52 11.74
N GLY A 50 -13.76 23.60 12.12
CA GLY A 50 -12.57 23.91 12.93
C GLY A 50 -12.00 22.75 13.75
N SER A 51 -12.69 21.61 13.85
CA SER A 51 -12.12 20.44 14.55
C SER A 51 -10.95 19.87 13.74
N LYS A 52 -9.72 19.97 14.29
CA LYS A 52 -8.52 19.35 13.70
C LYS A 52 -8.77 17.85 13.54
N ARG A 53 -8.94 17.40 12.30
CA ARG A 53 -9.18 15.98 11.99
C ARG A 53 -7.95 15.19 12.43
N LYS A 54 -8.15 14.27 13.37
CA LYS A 54 -7.10 13.35 13.82
C LYS A 54 -6.52 12.60 12.62
N LYS A 55 -5.19 12.54 12.53
CA LYS A 55 -4.49 11.76 11.49
C LYS A 55 -4.80 10.28 11.66
N THR A 56 -5.12 9.60 10.55
CA THR A 56 -5.27 8.15 10.53
C THR A 56 -3.90 7.48 10.60
N SER A 57 -3.83 6.19 10.99
CA SER A 57 -2.57 5.42 10.96
C SER A 57 -1.94 5.43 9.57
N VAL A 58 -2.77 5.34 8.54
CA VAL A 58 -2.38 5.45 7.13
C VAL A 58 -1.75 6.80 6.80
N ALA A 59 -2.35 7.91 7.25
CA ALA A 59 -1.76 9.25 7.06
C ALA A 59 -0.44 9.42 7.84
N ILE A 60 -0.37 8.87 9.05
CA ILE A 60 0.86 8.86 9.86
C ILE A 60 1.99 8.11 9.15
N MET A 61 1.69 6.95 8.54
CA MET A 61 2.67 6.17 7.77
C MET A 61 3.16 6.93 6.53
N VAL A 62 2.27 7.62 5.80
CA VAL A 62 2.68 8.46 4.66
C VAL A 62 3.66 9.55 5.09
N ASP A 63 3.39 10.22 6.21
CA ASP A 63 4.31 11.22 6.77
C ASP A 63 5.68 10.58 7.09
N MET A 64 5.67 9.42 7.77
CA MET A 64 6.90 8.72 8.13
C MET A 64 7.72 8.30 6.90
N LEU A 65 7.05 7.79 5.86
CA LEU A 65 7.70 7.42 4.60
C LEU A 65 8.31 8.64 3.89
N ARG A 66 7.64 9.80 3.91
CA ARG A 66 8.20 11.04 3.36
C ARG A 66 9.44 11.49 4.10
N THR A 67 9.42 11.42 5.42
CA THR A 67 10.59 11.76 6.25
C THR A 67 11.77 10.85 5.94
N VAL A 68 11.58 9.52 5.98
CA VAL A 68 12.66 8.55 5.71
C VAL A 68 13.18 8.66 4.28
N ALA A 69 12.28 8.76 3.30
CA ALA A 69 12.67 8.91 1.90
C ALA A 69 13.42 10.23 1.62
N GLY A 70 13.13 11.28 2.41
CA GLY A 70 13.84 12.55 2.36
C GLY A 70 15.25 12.50 2.94
N TRP A 71 15.55 11.58 3.86
CA TRP A 71 16.91 11.38 4.37
C TRP A 71 17.86 10.82 3.30
N LEU A 72 17.34 10.06 2.34
CA LEU A 72 18.11 9.38 1.30
C LEU A 72 17.47 9.62 -0.08
N PRO A 73 17.55 10.84 -0.63
CA PRO A 73 16.80 11.23 -1.84
C PRO A 73 17.24 10.46 -3.10
N THR A 74 18.47 9.95 -3.15
CA THR A 74 19.01 9.16 -4.25
C THR A 74 18.70 7.67 -4.15
N SER A 75 18.23 7.20 -2.99
CA SER A 75 17.92 5.79 -2.75
C SER A 75 16.49 5.46 -3.14
N LEU A 76 16.30 4.28 -3.74
CA LEU A 76 14.98 3.74 -4.05
C LEU A 76 14.52 2.80 -2.94
N PHE A 77 13.28 2.99 -2.49
CA PHE A 77 12.66 2.18 -1.45
C PHE A 77 11.50 1.36 -2.01
N ILE A 78 11.31 0.16 -1.46
CA ILE A 78 10.11 -0.64 -1.66
C ILE A 78 9.37 -0.70 -0.32
N PHE A 79 8.23 -0.01 -0.26
CA PHE A 79 7.33 -0.08 0.87
C PHE A 79 6.40 -1.28 0.73
N CYS A 80 6.51 -2.23 1.66
CA CYS A 80 5.63 -3.38 1.78
C CYS A 80 4.54 -3.08 2.82
N GLY A 81 3.29 -2.97 2.38
CA GLY A 81 2.15 -2.69 3.25
C GLY A 81 0.99 -3.64 2.99
N ASP A 82 0.16 -3.90 4.00
CA ASP A 82 -1.07 -4.66 3.80
C ASP A 82 -2.11 -3.89 2.95
N GLY A 83 -3.27 -4.52 2.73
CA GLY A 83 -4.34 -3.91 1.93
C GLY A 83 -4.92 -2.62 2.51
N ALA A 84 -4.73 -2.34 3.81
CA ALA A 84 -5.17 -1.07 4.41
C ALA A 84 -4.31 0.11 3.92
N TYR A 85 -3.07 -0.14 3.51
CA TYR A 85 -2.19 0.88 2.92
C TYR A 85 -2.29 0.96 1.40
N ALA A 86 -2.95 0.04 0.71
CA ALA A 86 -2.93 0.01 -0.75
C ALA A 86 -3.46 1.31 -1.41
N GLY A 87 -4.38 2.02 -0.76
CA GLY A 87 -4.91 3.30 -1.21
C GLY A 87 -3.90 4.47 -1.21
N ILE A 88 -2.78 4.36 -0.49
CA ILE A 88 -1.78 5.46 -0.41
C ILE A 88 -0.73 5.43 -1.51
N ALA A 89 -0.78 4.48 -2.44
CA ALA A 89 0.22 4.36 -3.51
C ALA A 89 0.43 5.67 -4.30
N HIS A 90 -0.61 6.50 -4.44
CA HIS A 90 -0.56 7.80 -5.14
C HIS A 90 0.00 8.96 -4.29
N LEU A 91 0.25 8.74 -3.00
CA LEU A 91 0.75 9.75 -2.05
C LEU A 91 2.23 9.55 -1.71
N LEU A 92 2.84 8.47 -2.21
CA LEU A 92 4.21 8.10 -1.93
C LEU A 92 5.20 9.04 -2.63
N PRO A 93 6.36 9.32 -2.02
CA PRO A 93 7.46 10.01 -2.67
C PRO A 93 7.88 9.32 -3.97
N SER A 94 8.50 10.07 -4.90
CA SER A 94 8.93 9.56 -6.20
C SER A 94 9.92 8.39 -6.12
N ASN A 95 10.76 8.39 -5.07
CA ASN A 95 11.75 7.37 -4.77
C ASN A 95 11.21 6.20 -3.92
N VAL A 96 9.90 6.11 -3.69
CA VAL A 96 9.26 4.99 -2.98
C VAL A 96 8.28 4.26 -3.91
N LYS A 97 8.49 2.96 -4.09
CA LYS A 97 7.53 2.04 -4.75
C LYS A 97 6.76 1.24 -3.70
N MET A 98 5.60 0.73 -4.07
CA MET A 98 4.74 -0.02 -3.14
C MET A 98 4.52 -1.45 -3.61
N VAL A 99 4.59 -2.38 -2.67
CA VAL A 99 4.04 -3.73 -2.80
C VAL A 99 2.95 -3.88 -1.74
N SER A 100 1.75 -4.27 -2.18
CA SER A 100 0.60 -4.41 -1.29
C SER A 100 -0.40 -5.43 -1.79
N ARG A 101 -1.26 -5.89 -0.88
CA ARG A 101 -2.37 -6.79 -1.19
C ARG A 101 -3.53 -6.00 -1.80
N ILE A 102 -4.08 -6.51 -2.89
CA ILE A 102 -5.32 -6.03 -3.49
C ILE A 102 -6.47 -6.96 -3.12
N ARG A 103 -7.69 -6.42 -2.93
CA ARG A 103 -8.87 -7.25 -2.75
C ARG A 103 -9.12 -8.10 -4.00
N CYS A 104 -9.58 -9.34 -3.82
CA CYS A 104 -9.86 -10.26 -4.93
C CYS A 104 -11.00 -9.75 -5.85
N ASP A 105 -11.91 -8.93 -5.32
CA ASP A 105 -13.04 -8.32 -6.01
C ASP A 105 -12.74 -6.88 -6.49
N ALA A 106 -11.48 -6.42 -6.41
CA ALA A 106 -11.13 -5.05 -6.76
C ALA A 106 -11.52 -4.68 -8.19
N ALA A 107 -12.03 -3.45 -8.35
CA ALA A 107 -12.39 -2.90 -9.64
C ALA A 107 -11.12 -2.48 -10.40
N LEU A 108 -10.71 -3.31 -11.36
CA LEU A 108 -9.60 -3.04 -12.25
C LEU A 108 -10.08 -2.32 -13.52
N TYR A 109 -9.30 -1.34 -13.98
CA TYR A 109 -9.56 -0.62 -15.22
C TYR A 109 -8.32 -0.62 -16.12
N ALA A 110 -8.52 -0.60 -17.43
CA ALA A 110 -7.45 -0.30 -18.36
C ALA A 110 -6.97 1.16 -18.17
N PRO A 111 -5.71 1.48 -18.51
CA PRO A 111 -5.27 2.87 -18.63
C PRO A 111 -6.20 3.68 -19.55
N PRO A 112 -6.47 4.96 -19.27
CA PRO A 112 -7.25 5.81 -20.16
C PRO A 112 -6.56 5.90 -21.53
N LYS A 113 -7.34 5.87 -22.60
CA LYS A 113 -6.80 6.05 -23.95
C LYS A 113 -6.26 7.48 -24.09
N LYS A 114 -5.09 7.64 -24.72
CA LYS A 114 -4.59 8.97 -25.09
C LYS A 114 -5.57 9.59 -26.09
N HIS A 115 -6.22 10.70 -25.72
CA HIS A 115 -7.12 11.40 -26.62
C HIS A 115 -6.32 12.17 -27.67
N ARG A 116 -6.53 11.84 -28.96
CA ARG A 116 -5.84 12.48 -30.11
C ARG A 116 -6.25 13.94 -30.34
N LYS A 117 -7.45 14.34 -29.90
CA LYS A 117 -7.97 15.73 -29.99
C LYS A 117 -8.68 16.08 -28.68
N LYS A 118 -8.54 17.32 -28.21
CA LYS A 118 -9.34 17.86 -27.09
C LYS A 118 -10.80 17.99 -27.59
N GLY A 119 -11.62 16.99 -27.32
CA GLY A 119 -13.08 17.08 -27.53
C GLY A 119 -13.75 17.92 -26.45
N LYS A 120 -15.04 18.25 -26.63
CA LYS A 120 -15.85 18.86 -25.57
C LYS A 120 -15.97 17.89 -24.39
N GLY A 121 -15.71 18.40 -23.18
CA GLY A 121 -15.86 17.65 -21.92
C GLY A 121 -14.54 17.21 -21.26
N ARG A 122 -14.63 16.80 -19.99
CA ARG A 122 -13.46 16.34 -19.22
C ARG A 122 -12.97 14.99 -19.76
N PRO A 123 -11.67 14.84 -20.08
CA PRO A 123 -11.11 13.56 -20.50
C PRO A 123 -11.38 12.45 -19.47
N SER A 124 -11.62 11.24 -19.96
CA SER A 124 -11.85 10.08 -19.09
C SER A 124 -10.60 9.78 -18.25
N LYS A 125 -10.79 9.60 -16.94
CA LYS A 125 -9.69 9.21 -16.02
C LYS A 125 -9.41 7.70 -16.02
N LYS A 126 -10.37 6.89 -16.48
CA LYS A 126 -10.33 5.41 -16.46
C LYS A 126 -10.63 4.89 -17.87
N GLY A 127 -9.94 3.82 -18.26
CA GLY A 127 -10.31 3.04 -19.44
C GLY A 127 -11.44 2.05 -19.16
N LYS A 128 -11.61 1.06 -20.05
CA LYS A 128 -12.61 -0.01 -19.90
C LYS A 128 -12.40 -0.77 -18.58
N ARG A 129 -13.50 -1.14 -17.91
CA ARG A 129 -13.46 -2.04 -16.75
C ARG A 129 -12.96 -3.42 -17.17
N LEU A 130 -12.00 -3.95 -16.42
CA LEU A 130 -11.40 -5.27 -16.63
C LEU A 130 -12.01 -6.28 -15.66
N LEU A 131 -11.73 -7.57 -15.90
CA LEU A 131 -12.07 -8.63 -14.96
C LEU A 131 -11.41 -8.36 -13.59
N SER A 132 -12.12 -8.67 -12.50
CA SER A 132 -11.57 -8.62 -11.15
C SER A 132 -10.40 -9.60 -11.00
N PRO A 133 -9.50 -9.40 -10.02
CA PRO A 133 -8.41 -10.34 -9.74
C PRO A 133 -8.89 -11.80 -9.61
N GLU A 134 -10.00 -12.02 -8.89
CA GLU A 134 -10.58 -13.36 -8.73
C GLU A 134 -10.99 -13.99 -10.07
N LYS A 135 -11.74 -13.24 -10.89
CA LYS A 135 -12.20 -13.73 -12.20
C LYS A 135 -11.03 -13.95 -13.16
N LYS A 136 -9.97 -13.14 -13.06
CA LYS A 136 -8.74 -13.35 -13.85
C LYS A 136 -7.99 -14.60 -13.40
N ALA A 137 -7.85 -14.82 -12.09
CA ALA A 137 -7.11 -15.95 -11.55
C ALA A 137 -7.71 -17.30 -11.97
N ARG A 138 -9.04 -17.37 -12.17
CA ARG A 138 -9.72 -18.56 -12.68
C ARG A 138 -9.43 -18.89 -14.16
N ARG A 139 -8.82 -17.98 -14.92
CA ARG A 139 -8.44 -18.27 -16.32
C ARG A 139 -7.11 -19.02 -16.34
N THR A 140 -7.01 -20.05 -17.17
CA THR A 140 -5.78 -20.83 -17.38
C THR A 140 -4.71 -20.07 -18.19
N ALA A 141 -5.14 -19.14 -19.04
CA ALA A 141 -4.24 -18.35 -19.88
C ALA A 141 -3.49 -17.25 -19.11
N GLY A 142 -2.22 -17.05 -19.46
CA GLY A 142 -1.40 -15.92 -18.97
C GLY A 142 -0.65 -16.18 -17.65
N TRP A 143 -0.75 -17.38 -17.09
CA TRP A 143 0.11 -17.81 -15.99
C TRP A 143 1.48 -18.21 -16.52
N LYS A 144 2.54 -17.73 -15.85
CA LYS A 144 3.92 -18.11 -16.14
C LYS A 144 4.58 -18.62 -14.87
N LEU A 145 5.43 -19.63 -15.00
CA LEU A 145 6.14 -20.20 -13.87
C LEU A 145 7.37 -19.35 -13.54
N TYR A 146 7.49 -18.95 -12.27
CA TYR A 146 8.66 -18.22 -11.76
C TYR A 146 9.27 -18.96 -10.58
N ASN A 147 10.60 -18.92 -10.51
CA ASN A 147 11.34 -19.27 -9.30
C ASN A 147 11.31 -18.06 -8.38
N VAL A 148 10.76 -18.25 -7.18
CA VAL A 148 10.72 -17.21 -6.14
C VAL A 148 11.34 -17.77 -4.86
N VAL A 149 11.95 -16.90 -4.08
CA VAL A 149 12.44 -17.25 -2.74
C VAL A 149 11.35 -16.87 -1.74
N LEU A 150 10.78 -17.85 -1.05
CA LEU A 150 9.83 -17.64 0.03
C LEU A 150 10.44 -18.19 1.31
N TYR A 151 10.59 -17.35 2.33
CA TYR A 151 11.16 -17.75 3.63
C TYR A 151 12.51 -18.49 3.52
N GLY A 152 13.35 -18.08 2.56
CA GLY A 152 14.66 -18.70 2.32
C GLY A 152 14.64 -19.90 1.37
N GLU A 153 13.47 -20.41 1.00
CA GLU A 153 13.34 -21.56 0.12
C GLU A 153 13.01 -21.16 -1.32
N ARG A 154 13.70 -21.78 -2.28
CA ARG A 154 13.40 -21.64 -3.71
C ARG A 154 12.18 -22.49 -4.05
N VAL A 155 11.09 -21.83 -4.43
CA VAL A 155 9.85 -22.50 -4.83
C VAL A 155 9.39 -22.01 -6.19
N ARG A 156 8.75 -22.91 -6.95
CA ARG A 156 8.10 -22.56 -8.22
C ARG A 156 6.68 -22.07 -7.95
N ARG A 157 6.32 -20.91 -8.50
CA ARG A 157 4.98 -20.35 -8.40
C ARG A 157 4.49 -19.87 -9.76
N LEU A 158 3.22 -20.11 -10.05
CA LEU A 158 2.55 -19.49 -11.18
C LEU A 158 2.25 -18.04 -10.82
N VAL A 159 2.65 -17.13 -11.71
CA VAL A 159 2.43 -15.69 -11.56
C VAL A 159 1.75 -15.17 -12.82
N GLN A 160 0.75 -14.32 -12.63
CA GLN A 160 0.14 -13.55 -13.70
C GLN A 160 0.41 -12.06 -13.43
N GLN A 161 0.96 -11.37 -14.42
CA GLN A 161 1.30 -9.95 -14.33
C GLN A 161 0.51 -9.14 -15.37
N TYR A 162 0.02 -7.98 -14.97
CA TYR A 162 -0.66 -7.05 -15.88
C TYR A 162 -0.61 -5.60 -15.35
N GLN A 163 -0.67 -4.65 -16.28
CA GLN A 163 -0.78 -3.22 -15.97
C GLN A 163 -2.24 -2.80 -15.94
N VAL A 164 -2.67 -2.22 -14.81
CA VAL A 164 -4.06 -1.81 -14.56
C VAL A 164 -4.11 -0.57 -13.70
N LEU A 165 -5.22 0.15 -13.77
CA LEU A 165 -5.58 1.17 -12.80
C LEU A 165 -6.48 0.56 -11.73
N VAL A 166 -6.11 0.81 -10.48
CA VAL A 166 -6.85 0.40 -9.28
C VAL A 166 -7.38 1.67 -8.61
N TYR A 167 -8.64 1.64 -8.19
CA TYR A 167 -9.26 2.71 -7.42
C TYR A 167 -9.72 2.14 -6.08
N TYR A 168 -9.30 2.79 -5.00
CA TYR A 168 -9.71 2.54 -3.62
C TYR A 168 -10.74 3.58 -3.18
#